data_AF-A0A9P7GQ11-F1
#
_entry.id   AF-A0A9P7GQ11-F1
#
_cell.length_a   1.000
_cell.length_b   1.000
_cell.length_c   1.000
_cell.angle_alpha   90.00
_cell.angle_beta   90.00
_cell.angle_gamma   90.00
#
_symmetry.space_group_name_H-M   'P 1'
#
loop_
_entity.id
_entity.type
_entity.pdbx_description
1 polymer ?
#
loop_
_entity_poly.entity_id
_entity_poly.type
_entity_poly.pdbx_seq_one_letter_code
_entity_poly.pdbx_strand_id
1 'polypeptide(L)'
;MSRPFPTSFPLIVYPETLLKDITTRPLLPRALPTENERLPENIHPEYISPYLSLLPQEQMNIDLAKRDDEYRPADNHHMHNDTGDRMLYLATHLDTPVPRHRHWALQWRLEPKKIFASTNPALRVLETATSTNNYEAPFLINIGPRTTSATPSGRQAVFPITVLTLEQRQELEQIAWNVGVVRPDGEFNCQNWAAAVLGVAIARGILEEDLVMRTLSEALKDEPSGLSSSIFRPVMKILTLRILFSILP
;
A
#
# COMPACT_ATOMS: atom_id res chain seq x y z
N MET A 1 -15.60 2.51 19.91
CA MET A 1 -16.78 1.98 19.19
C MET A 1 -16.42 1.95 17.72
N SER A 2 -16.50 0.80 17.05
CA SER A 2 -16.25 0.70 15.61
C SER A 2 -17.36 1.43 14.84
N ARG A 3 -16.99 2.11 13.75
CA ARG A 3 -17.95 2.68 12.81
C ARG A 3 -18.45 1.57 11.87
N PRO A 4 -19.68 1.63 11.36
CA PRO A 4 -20.12 0.72 10.31
C PRO A 4 -19.23 0.87 9.06
N PHE A 5 -19.10 -0.19 8.28
CA PHE A 5 -18.43 -0.11 6.99
C PHE A 5 -19.23 0.84 6.06
N PRO A 6 -18.58 1.79 5.37
CA PRO A 6 -19.30 2.73 4.51
C PRO A 6 -19.99 2.00 3.35
N THR A 7 -21.27 2.29 3.13
CA THR A 7 -22.07 1.66 2.06
C THR A 7 -22.06 2.44 0.75
N SER A 8 -21.46 3.63 0.74
CA SER A 8 -21.58 4.63 -0.32
C SER A 8 -20.33 4.76 -1.20
N PHE A 9 -19.36 3.84 -1.13
CA PHE A 9 -18.12 3.92 -1.91
C PHE A 9 -18.40 4.10 -3.42
N PRO A 10 -17.60 4.91 -4.14
CA PRO A 10 -17.73 5.03 -5.59
C PRO A 10 -17.25 3.77 -6.34
N LEU A 11 -16.76 2.78 -5.60
CA LEU A 11 -16.32 1.47 -6.08
C LEU A 11 -17.01 0.38 -5.26
N ILE A 12 -17.38 -0.70 -5.93
CA ILE A 12 -17.90 -1.88 -5.26
C ILE A 12 -16.78 -2.49 -4.42
N VAL A 13 -16.99 -2.54 -3.11
CA VAL A 13 -16.18 -3.35 -2.20
C VAL A 13 -16.84 -4.70 -2.08
N TYR A 14 -16.09 -5.75 -2.40
CA TYR A 14 -16.53 -7.14 -2.41
C TYR A 14 -16.48 -7.65 -0.97
N PRO A 15 -17.61 -7.77 -0.24
CA PRO A 15 -17.59 -8.09 1.19
C PRO A 15 -16.92 -9.44 1.48
N GLU A 16 -16.92 -10.37 0.52
CA GLU A 16 -16.26 -11.66 0.58
C GLU A 16 -14.72 -11.57 0.63
N THR A 17 -14.13 -10.44 0.24
CA THR A 17 -12.69 -10.19 0.37
C THR A 17 -12.29 -9.74 1.77
N LEU A 18 -13.28 -9.40 2.60
CA LEU A 18 -13.07 -8.94 3.96
C LEU A 18 -13.21 -10.12 4.90
N LEU A 19 -12.27 -10.25 5.85
CA LEU A 19 -12.48 -11.17 6.95
C LEU A 19 -13.70 -10.77 7.76
N LYS A 20 -14.41 -11.80 8.26
CA LYS A 20 -15.41 -11.60 9.29
C LYS A 20 -14.77 -10.85 10.45
N ASP A 21 -15.43 -9.77 10.87
CA ASP A 21 -15.01 -8.92 11.99
C ASP A 21 -13.70 -8.14 11.75
N ILE A 22 -13.22 -7.96 10.50
CA ILE A 22 -11.98 -7.18 10.22
C ILE A 22 -12.00 -5.76 10.82
N THR A 23 -13.19 -5.20 11.01
CA THR A 23 -13.41 -3.87 11.57
C THR A 23 -13.29 -3.80 13.09
N THR A 24 -13.31 -4.95 13.78
CA THR A 24 -13.32 -5.01 15.26
C THR A 24 -12.27 -5.95 15.84
N ARG A 25 -11.87 -6.98 15.09
CA ARG A 25 -10.86 -7.95 15.54
C ARG A 25 -9.53 -7.25 15.79
N PRO A 26 -8.76 -7.65 16.80
CA PRO A 26 -7.36 -7.30 16.89
C PRO A 26 -6.65 -7.70 15.60
N LEU A 27 -5.94 -6.76 15.01
CA LEU A 27 -5.02 -7.06 13.92
C LEU A 27 -3.76 -7.63 14.57
N LEU A 28 -3.22 -8.72 14.00
CA LEU A 28 -2.15 -9.48 14.64
C LEU A 28 -0.95 -8.56 14.89
N PRO A 29 -0.42 -8.50 16.13
CA PRO A 29 0.70 -7.63 16.45
C PRO A 29 1.91 -8.00 15.59
N ARG A 30 2.73 -7.00 15.24
CA ARG A 30 3.98 -7.19 14.48
C ARG A 30 4.99 -8.09 15.20
N ALA A 31 4.84 -8.33 16.50
CA ALA A 31 5.71 -9.23 17.25
C ALA A 31 5.37 -10.68 16.90
N LEU A 32 6.42 -11.46 16.60
CA LEU A 32 6.35 -12.92 16.50
C LEU A 32 5.55 -13.46 17.70
N PRO A 33 4.57 -14.37 17.49
CA PRO A 33 4.17 -15.24 18.58
C PRO A 33 5.45 -15.85 19.13
N THR A 34 5.68 -15.78 20.43
CA THR A 34 6.78 -16.56 21.02
C THR A 34 6.55 -18.03 20.68
N GLU A 35 7.60 -18.85 20.52
CA GLU A 35 7.50 -20.28 20.11
C GLU A 35 6.45 -21.12 20.87
N ASN A 36 5.91 -20.60 21.98
CA ASN A 36 4.93 -21.24 22.85
C ASN A 36 3.47 -20.77 22.64
N GLU A 37 3.19 -19.77 21.80
CA GLU A 37 1.81 -19.32 21.52
C GLU A 37 1.21 -20.11 20.35
N ARG A 38 0.42 -21.14 20.68
CA ARG A 38 -0.36 -21.89 19.69
C ARG A 38 -1.45 -21.00 19.06
N LEU A 39 -1.50 -20.99 17.74
CA LEU A 39 -2.62 -20.41 16.99
C LEU A 39 -3.92 -21.18 17.33
N PRO A 40 -5.09 -20.51 17.36
CA PRO A 40 -6.36 -21.15 17.70
C PRO A 40 -6.71 -22.28 16.71
N GLU A 41 -7.08 -23.44 17.24
CA GLU A 41 -7.27 -24.73 16.53
C GLU A 41 -8.40 -24.74 15.45
N ASN A 42 -9.09 -23.64 15.23
CA ASN A 42 -10.35 -23.59 14.48
C ASN A 42 -10.25 -23.01 13.05
N ILE A 43 -9.05 -22.90 12.46
CA ILE A 43 -8.90 -22.39 11.08
C ILE A 43 -8.46 -23.52 10.15
N HIS A 44 -9.42 -24.09 9.42
CA HIS A 44 -9.18 -25.20 8.49
C HIS A 44 -8.50 -24.71 7.19
N PRO A 45 -7.39 -25.30 6.73
CA PRO A 45 -6.61 -24.85 5.58
C PRO A 45 -7.38 -24.72 4.26
N GLU A 46 -8.37 -25.60 4.00
CA GLU A 46 -9.14 -25.57 2.74
C GLU A 46 -10.07 -24.37 2.59
N TYR A 47 -10.46 -23.70 3.70
CA TYR A 47 -11.26 -22.46 3.65
C TYR A 47 -10.40 -21.19 3.60
N ILE A 48 -9.07 -21.33 3.77
CA ILE A 48 -8.10 -20.22 3.82
C ILE A 48 -7.34 -20.07 2.49
N SER A 49 -7.27 -21.15 1.70
CA SER A 49 -6.44 -21.24 0.49
C SER A 49 -6.68 -20.16 -0.59
N PRO A 50 -7.89 -19.60 -0.80
CA PRO A 50 -8.07 -18.50 -1.75
C PRO A 50 -7.68 -17.12 -1.19
N TYR A 51 -7.52 -16.97 0.12
CA TYR A 51 -7.47 -15.68 0.83
C TYR A 51 -6.15 -15.45 1.58
N LEU A 52 -5.04 -16.01 1.08
CA LEU A 52 -3.72 -15.92 1.73
C LEU A 52 -3.19 -14.49 1.77
N SER A 53 -3.56 -13.78 2.84
CA SER A 53 -2.81 -12.67 3.39
C SER A 53 -3.23 -12.44 4.85
N LEU A 54 -2.74 -13.26 5.80
CA LEU A 54 -3.00 -13.00 7.23
C LEU A 54 -1.84 -13.05 8.21
N LEU A 55 -0.62 -13.48 7.86
CA LEU A 55 0.57 -13.32 8.71
C LEU A 55 1.88 -13.27 7.88
N PRO A 56 2.98 -12.65 8.37
CA PRO A 56 4.29 -12.68 7.69
C PRO A 56 4.94 -14.06 7.70
N GLN A 57 5.76 -14.32 6.68
CA GLN A 57 6.43 -15.59 6.41
C GLN A 57 7.30 -16.10 7.57
N GLU A 58 8.06 -15.24 8.25
CA GLU A 58 8.97 -15.67 9.33
C GLU A 58 8.24 -15.95 10.66
N GLN A 59 6.96 -15.58 10.78
CA GLN A 59 6.16 -15.78 11.99
C GLN A 59 5.39 -17.09 12.04
N MET A 60 5.58 -17.97 11.05
CA MET A 60 4.81 -19.21 10.91
C MET A 60 5.64 -20.50 10.82
N ASN A 61 6.98 -20.45 10.90
CA ASN A 61 7.89 -21.61 10.78
C ASN A 61 7.52 -22.59 9.65
N ILE A 62 7.01 -22.07 8.53
CA ILE A 62 6.73 -22.85 7.33
C ILE A 62 7.93 -22.66 6.41
N ASP A 63 8.75 -23.70 6.34
CA ASP A 63 9.37 -24.07 5.07
C ASP A 63 8.21 -24.44 4.13
N LEU A 64 7.57 -23.43 3.53
CA LEU A 64 6.64 -23.69 2.45
C LEU A 64 7.55 -24.24 1.37
N ALA A 65 7.51 -25.56 1.22
CA ALA A 65 7.85 -26.21 -0.01
C ALA A 65 7.13 -25.47 -1.15
N LYS A 66 7.82 -24.45 -1.68
CA LYS A 66 7.86 -24.07 -3.07
C LYS A 66 6.50 -24.17 -3.76
N ARG A 67 5.66 -23.17 -3.54
CA ARG A 67 5.20 -22.48 -4.75
C ARG A 67 6.36 -21.62 -5.23
N ASP A 68 7.33 -22.27 -5.91
CA ASP A 68 8.48 -21.64 -6.57
C ASP A 68 8.02 -20.54 -7.58
N ASP A 69 6.71 -20.41 -7.78
CA ASP A 69 6.03 -19.55 -8.74
C ASP A 69 5.33 -18.33 -8.13
N GLU A 70 5.46 -17.95 -6.86
CA GLU A 70 4.95 -16.65 -6.38
C GLU A 70 6.09 -15.69 -6.02
N TYR A 71 6.49 -14.86 -6.98
CA TYR A 71 7.53 -13.84 -6.76
C TYR A 71 7.01 -12.73 -5.85
N ARG A 72 7.61 -12.60 -4.66
CA ARG A 72 7.44 -11.45 -3.76
C ARG A 72 8.77 -10.73 -3.62
N PRO A 73 8.87 -9.45 -4.03
CA PRO A 73 10.13 -8.72 -3.90
C PRO A 73 10.48 -8.51 -2.42
N ALA A 74 11.77 -8.57 -2.09
CA ALA A 74 12.24 -8.32 -0.74
C ALA A 74 11.92 -6.88 -0.30
N ASP A 75 11.43 -6.72 0.93
CA ASP A 75 11.17 -5.40 1.51
C ASP A 75 12.46 -4.78 2.07
N ASN A 76 12.76 -3.57 1.63
CA ASN A 76 13.94 -2.82 2.08
C ASN A 76 13.62 -1.80 3.18
N HIS A 77 12.52 -1.97 3.94
CA HIS A 77 12.13 -1.07 5.03
C HIS A 77 13.26 -0.83 6.03
N HIS A 78 14.07 -1.85 6.32
CA HIS A 78 15.21 -1.76 7.22
C HIS A 78 16.28 -0.74 6.79
N MET A 79 16.27 -0.27 5.54
CA MET A 79 17.19 0.75 5.03
C MET A 79 16.70 2.19 5.26
N HIS A 80 15.44 2.38 5.67
CA HIS A 80 14.79 3.68 5.78
C HIS A 80 14.22 3.91 7.19
N ASN A 81 13.97 5.18 7.53
CA ASN A 81 13.32 5.54 8.79
C ASN A 81 11.86 5.87 8.52
N ASP A 82 10.96 5.13 9.18
CA ASP A 82 9.55 5.48 9.27
C ASP A 82 9.25 6.09 10.64
N THR A 83 9.66 7.35 10.80
CA THR A 83 9.49 8.12 12.04
C THR A 83 8.47 9.23 11.85
N GLY A 84 7.89 9.73 12.95
CA GLY A 84 7.01 10.90 12.95
C GLY A 84 5.71 10.73 12.14
N ASP A 85 5.07 11.86 11.89
CA ASP A 85 3.80 11.91 11.18
C ASP A 85 4.03 12.04 9.67
N ARG A 86 3.22 11.31 8.89
CA ARG A 86 3.38 11.23 7.42
C ARG A 86 2.04 11.41 6.72
N MET A 87 2.05 12.20 5.65
CA MET A 87 0.91 12.31 4.74
C MET A 87 0.75 10.99 3.97
N LEU A 88 -0.43 10.38 4.10
CA LEU A 88 -0.92 9.29 3.26
C LEU A 88 -1.42 9.86 1.93
N TYR A 89 -0.99 9.24 0.84
CA TYR A 89 -1.46 9.56 -0.51
C TYR A 89 -2.14 8.35 -1.13
N LEU A 90 -3.22 8.59 -1.89
CA LEU A 90 -3.63 7.69 -2.96
C LEU A 90 -2.84 8.08 -4.21
N ALA A 91 -2.17 7.12 -4.82
CA ALA A 91 -1.37 7.31 -6.01
C ALA A 91 -1.98 6.57 -7.19
N THR A 92 -2.14 7.26 -8.31
CA THR A 92 -2.78 6.73 -9.52
C THR A 92 -1.80 6.80 -10.69
N HIS A 93 -1.51 5.65 -11.28
CA HIS A 93 -0.67 5.54 -12.47
C HIS A 93 -1.48 5.88 -13.72
N LEU A 94 -0.97 6.82 -14.52
CA LEU A 94 -1.64 7.39 -15.69
C LEU A 94 -1.15 6.75 -16.99
N ASP A 95 -0.60 5.54 -16.92
CA ASP A 95 -0.07 4.81 -18.08
C ASP A 95 -1.19 4.32 -19.01
N THR A 96 -2.44 4.34 -18.53
CA THR A 96 -3.65 4.05 -19.31
C THR A 96 -4.65 5.22 -19.24
N PRO A 97 -5.27 5.60 -20.38
CA PRO A 97 -6.24 6.69 -20.40
C PRO A 97 -7.55 6.30 -19.70
N VAL A 98 -7.92 5.02 -19.69
CA VAL A 98 -9.18 4.51 -19.10
C VAL A 98 -9.07 4.53 -17.56
N PRO A 99 -9.82 5.36 -16.84
CA PRO A 99 -9.66 5.52 -15.39
C PRO A 99 -9.76 4.20 -14.63
N ARG A 100 -10.70 3.34 -15.01
CA ARG A 100 -10.93 2.02 -14.41
C ARG A 100 -9.72 1.10 -14.49
N HIS A 101 -8.85 1.26 -15.49
CA HIS A 101 -7.69 0.40 -15.71
C HIS A 101 -6.42 0.94 -15.04
N ARG A 102 -6.47 2.13 -14.44
CA ARG A 102 -5.31 2.76 -13.80
C ARG A 102 -4.90 1.99 -12.54
N HIS A 103 -3.60 1.80 -12.36
CA HIS A 103 -3.07 1.18 -11.16
C HIS A 103 -3.14 2.16 -9.98
N TRP A 104 -3.64 1.67 -8.85
CA TRP A 104 -3.74 2.43 -7.60
C TRP A 104 -2.82 1.83 -6.54
N ALA A 105 -2.20 2.73 -5.78
CA ALA A 105 -1.39 2.38 -4.62
C ALA A 105 -1.62 3.39 -3.49
N LEU A 106 -1.60 2.92 -2.26
CA LEU A 106 -1.52 3.78 -1.07
C LEU A 106 -0.05 3.97 -0.72
N GLN A 107 0.40 5.20 -0.52
CA GLN A 107 1.81 5.43 -0.24
C GLN A 107 2.08 6.61 0.69
N TRP A 108 3.21 6.56 1.39
CA TRP A 108 3.77 7.68 2.12
C TRP A 108 5.30 7.72 1.99
N ARG A 109 5.86 8.90 2.22
CA ARG A 109 7.30 9.14 2.11
C ARG A 109 8.03 8.73 3.38
N LEU A 110 9.16 8.05 3.20
CA LEU A 110 10.10 7.70 4.27
C LEU A 110 11.32 8.63 4.25
N GLU A 111 11.96 8.77 5.41
CA GLU A 111 13.22 9.48 5.52
C GLU A 111 14.40 8.54 5.22
N PRO A 112 15.38 8.98 4.42
CA PRO A 112 16.61 8.20 4.24
C PRO A 112 17.36 8.11 5.57
N LYS A 113 17.90 6.93 5.89
CA LYS A 113 18.88 6.82 6.98
C LYS A 113 20.13 7.61 6.60
N LYS A 114 20.75 8.29 7.58
CA LYS A 114 21.95 9.13 7.37
C LYS A 114 23.09 8.42 6.60
N ILE A 115 23.17 7.09 6.74
CA ILE A 115 24.21 6.23 6.13
C ILE A 115 23.95 6.01 4.62
N PHE A 116 22.69 6.06 4.20
CA PHE A 116 22.27 5.86 2.82
C PHE A 116 21.72 7.16 2.26
N ALA A 117 22.55 8.21 2.20
CA ALA A 117 22.18 9.53 1.69
C ALA A 117 21.89 9.52 0.18
N SER A 118 21.02 8.62 -0.29
CA SER A 118 20.40 8.71 -1.60
C SER A 118 19.57 9.99 -1.62
N THR A 119 19.73 10.76 -2.69
CA THR A 119 18.94 11.97 -2.94
C THR A 119 17.46 11.64 -3.14
N ASN A 120 17.15 10.41 -3.55
CA ASN A 120 15.78 9.99 -3.78
C ASN A 120 15.10 9.56 -2.47
N PRO A 121 13.92 10.13 -2.16
CA PRO A 121 13.15 9.66 -1.03
C PRO A 121 12.58 8.27 -1.33
N ALA A 122 12.60 7.40 -0.32
CA ALA A 122 11.88 6.13 -0.40
C ALA A 122 10.39 6.34 -0.12
N LEU A 123 9.58 5.47 -0.71
CA LEU A 123 8.14 5.38 -0.49
C LEU A 123 7.82 4.05 0.16
N ARG A 124 6.98 4.09 1.18
CA ARG A 124 6.28 2.91 1.69
C ARG A 124 4.98 2.79 0.90
N VAL A 125 4.73 1.63 0.30
CA VAL A 125 3.66 1.43 -0.69
C VAL A 125 2.84 0.20 -0.32
N LEU A 126 1.51 0.34 -0.39
CA LEU A 126 0.53 -0.73 -0.27
C LEU A 126 -0.22 -0.83 -1.60
N GLU A 127 -0.07 -1.96 -2.27
CA GLU A 127 -0.70 -2.20 -3.57
C GLU A 127 -0.84 -3.70 -3.83
N THR A 128 -1.69 -4.06 -4.77
CA THR A 128 -1.69 -5.39 -5.39
C THR A 128 -0.72 -5.42 -6.57
N ALA A 129 -0.11 -6.57 -6.84
CA ALA A 129 0.66 -6.82 -8.06
C ALA A 129 -0.06 -7.83 -8.95
N THR A 130 0.30 -7.88 -10.24
CA THR A 130 -0.14 -8.96 -11.13
C THR A 130 0.86 -10.11 -11.03
N SER A 131 0.37 -11.34 -10.85
CA SER A 131 1.22 -12.54 -10.91
C SER A 131 1.81 -12.70 -12.30
N THR A 132 3.13 -12.78 -12.40
CA THR A 132 3.87 -12.95 -13.66
C THR A 132 4.11 -14.41 -14.04
N ASN A 133 3.83 -15.33 -13.12
CA ASN A 133 4.33 -16.70 -13.22
C ASN A 133 3.30 -17.68 -13.80
N ASN A 134 2.07 -17.25 -14.02
CA ASN A 134 1.04 -18.05 -14.66
C ASN A 134 0.58 -17.40 -15.97
N TYR A 135 1.24 -17.79 -17.08
CA TYR A 135 1.00 -17.23 -18.41
C TYR A 135 -0.43 -17.43 -18.94
N GLU A 136 -1.19 -18.38 -18.37
CA GLU A 136 -2.53 -18.73 -18.85
C GLU A 136 -3.61 -17.76 -18.37
N ALA A 137 -3.43 -17.13 -17.19
CA ALA A 137 -4.36 -16.13 -16.68
C ALA A 137 -3.69 -15.25 -15.60
N PRO A 138 -3.36 -13.98 -15.89
CA PRO A 138 -2.85 -13.07 -14.88
C PRO A 138 -3.91 -12.88 -13.78
N PHE A 139 -3.49 -12.95 -12.52
CA PHE A 139 -4.33 -12.67 -11.36
C PHE A 139 -3.64 -11.70 -10.42
N LEU A 140 -4.43 -11.00 -9.59
CA LEU A 140 -3.90 -10.08 -8.60
C LEU A 140 -3.40 -10.84 -7.38
N ILE A 141 -2.26 -10.41 -6.84
CA ILE A 141 -1.68 -10.87 -5.60
C ILE A 141 -1.48 -9.70 -4.64
N ASN A 142 -1.69 -9.95 -3.35
CA ASN A 142 -1.31 -9.03 -2.30
C ASN A 142 0.16 -9.31 -1.91
N ILE A 143 1.08 -8.46 -2.37
CA ILE A 143 2.51 -8.58 -2.03
C ILE A 143 2.85 -7.97 -0.66
N GLY A 144 1.86 -7.34 -0.02
CA GLY A 144 2.02 -6.66 1.26
C GLY A 144 2.75 -5.32 1.19
N PRO A 145 2.99 -4.69 2.36
CA PRO A 145 3.73 -3.44 2.46
C PRO A 145 5.15 -3.58 1.91
N ARG A 146 5.53 -2.68 1.00
CA ARG A 146 6.86 -2.66 0.40
C ARG A 146 7.48 -1.29 0.47
N THR A 147 8.80 -1.25 0.58
CA THR A 147 9.58 -0.01 0.52
C THR A 147 10.30 0.09 -0.81
N THR A 148 10.00 1.14 -1.59
CA THR A 148 10.66 1.41 -2.88
C THR A 148 11.48 2.69 -2.83
N SER A 149 12.73 2.61 -3.27
CA SER A 149 13.64 3.76 -3.43
C SER A 149 13.56 4.37 -4.83
N ALA A 150 12.81 3.74 -5.74
CA ALA A 150 12.69 4.17 -7.12
C ALA A 150 11.63 5.27 -7.23
N THR A 151 11.94 6.31 -8.00
CA THR A 151 10.90 7.19 -8.54
C THR A 151 9.89 6.31 -9.27
N PRO A 152 8.58 6.46 -9.04
CA PRO A 152 7.57 5.72 -9.79
C PRO A 152 7.89 5.81 -11.29
N SER A 153 8.00 4.66 -11.95
CA SER A 153 8.11 4.63 -13.40
C SER A 153 6.79 5.11 -13.99
N GLY A 154 6.83 6.04 -14.94
CA GLY A 154 5.64 6.55 -15.61
C GLY A 154 5.05 7.83 -15.00
N ARG A 155 3.91 8.23 -15.54
CA ARG A 155 3.17 9.43 -15.07
C ARG A 155 2.27 9.01 -13.90
N GLN A 156 2.38 9.71 -12.78
CA GLN A 156 1.55 9.43 -11.61
C GLN A 156 0.91 10.73 -11.10
N ALA A 157 -0.39 10.67 -10.81
CA ALA A 157 -1.10 11.67 -10.02
C ALA A 157 -1.17 11.18 -8.57
N VAL A 158 -0.95 12.07 -7.62
CA VAL A 158 -1.09 11.75 -6.19
C VAL A 158 -2.10 12.67 -5.50
N PHE A 159 -2.89 12.07 -4.62
CA PHE A 159 -3.98 12.70 -3.91
C PHE A 159 -3.73 12.57 -2.41
N PRO A 160 -3.47 13.67 -1.69
CA PRO A 160 -3.32 13.61 -0.24
C PRO A 160 -4.65 13.21 0.40
N ILE A 161 -4.61 12.24 1.31
CA ILE A 161 -5.79 11.82 2.10
C ILE A 161 -5.74 12.50 3.47
N THR A 162 -4.74 12.16 4.29
CA THR A 162 -4.59 12.68 5.65
C THR A 162 -3.17 12.43 6.17
N VAL A 163 -2.83 13.07 7.28
CA VAL A 163 -1.59 12.80 8.03
C VAL A 163 -1.87 11.69 9.06
N LEU A 164 -1.02 10.66 9.06
CA LEU A 164 -1.10 9.54 9.99
C LEU A 164 0.09 9.52 10.94
N THR A 165 -0.11 9.04 12.16
CA THR A 165 0.95 8.66 13.11
C THR A 165 1.58 7.32 12.72
N LEU A 166 2.72 6.94 13.33
CA LEU A 166 3.35 5.65 13.07
C LEU A 166 2.42 4.47 13.39
N GLU A 167 1.72 4.53 14.51
CA GLU A 167 0.78 3.48 14.93
C GLU A 167 -0.35 3.31 13.92
N GLN A 168 -0.96 4.42 13.48
CA GLN A 168 -2.01 4.39 12.46
C GLN A 168 -1.53 3.82 11.12
N ARG A 169 -0.29 4.12 10.72
CA ARG A 169 0.32 3.54 9.49
C ARG A 169 0.57 2.04 9.64
N GLN A 170 1.04 1.59 10.80
CA GLN A 170 1.21 0.16 11.07
C GLN A 170 -0.12 -0.57 11.08
N GLU A 171 -1.17 0.05 11.61
CA GLU A 171 -2.52 -0.51 11.56
C GLU A 171 -3.04 -0.56 10.12
N LEU A 172 -2.81 0.48 9.31
CA LEU A 172 -3.15 0.48 7.89
C LEU A 172 -2.40 -0.60 7.09
N GLU A 173 -1.12 -0.83 7.39
CA GLU A 173 -0.34 -1.93 6.81
C GLU A 173 -0.95 -3.30 7.15
N GLN A 174 -1.38 -3.49 8.39
CA GLN A 174 -2.04 -4.72 8.82
C GLN A 174 -3.41 -4.88 8.14
N ILE A 175 -4.19 -3.81 7.99
CA ILE A 175 -5.44 -3.85 7.21
C ILE A 175 -5.15 -4.27 5.78
N ALA A 176 -4.22 -3.60 5.10
CA ALA A 176 -3.84 -3.91 3.73
C ALA A 176 -3.38 -5.36 3.57
N TRP A 177 -2.65 -5.88 4.56
CA TRP A 177 -2.32 -7.29 4.61
C TRP A 177 -3.58 -8.15 4.73
N ASN A 178 -4.53 -7.82 5.59
CA ASN A 178 -5.70 -8.66 5.89
C ASN A 178 -6.86 -8.55 4.85
N VAL A 179 -6.80 -7.60 3.91
CA VAL A 179 -7.77 -7.48 2.81
C VAL A 179 -7.37 -8.40 1.66
N GLY A 180 -8.24 -9.36 1.36
CA GLY A 180 -8.03 -10.34 0.31
C GLY A 180 -8.08 -9.74 -1.10
N VAL A 181 -7.57 -10.50 -2.07
CA VAL A 181 -7.67 -10.21 -3.50
C VAL A 181 -8.52 -11.29 -4.16
N VAL A 182 -9.40 -10.91 -5.08
CA VAL A 182 -10.18 -11.87 -5.88
C VAL A 182 -9.43 -12.18 -7.16
N ARG A 183 -9.60 -13.39 -7.69
CA ARG A 183 -9.27 -13.67 -9.09
C ARG A 183 -10.03 -12.66 -9.97
N PRO A 184 -9.37 -12.00 -10.94
CA PRO A 184 -10.04 -11.05 -11.82
C PRO A 184 -11.23 -11.72 -12.51
N ASP A 185 -12.43 -11.19 -12.26
CA ASP A 185 -13.70 -11.54 -12.92
C ASP A 185 -14.03 -10.54 -14.06
N GLY A 186 -13.12 -9.60 -14.33
CA GLY A 186 -13.31 -8.46 -15.22
C GLY A 186 -13.76 -7.19 -14.50
N GLU A 187 -14.30 -7.31 -13.28
CA GLU A 187 -14.87 -6.22 -12.50
C GLU A 187 -14.08 -5.90 -11.23
N PHE A 188 -13.38 -6.87 -10.61
CA PHE A 188 -12.48 -6.64 -9.48
C PHE A 188 -11.08 -6.28 -9.96
N ASN A 189 -10.51 -5.20 -9.44
CA ASN A 189 -9.11 -4.87 -9.64
C ASN A 189 -8.44 -4.17 -8.46
N CYS A 190 -7.22 -3.66 -8.64
CA CYS A 190 -6.43 -2.98 -7.61
C CYS A 190 -7.12 -1.75 -6.99
N GLN A 191 -8.04 -1.10 -7.72
CA GLN A 191 -8.81 0.03 -7.21
C GLN A 191 -9.85 -0.43 -6.18
N ASN A 192 -10.53 -1.55 -6.44
CA ASN A 192 -11.48 -2.15 -5.49
C ASN A 192 -10.76 -2.60 -4.22
N TRP A 193 -9.58 -3.22 -4.37
CA TRP A 193 -8.75 -3.60 -3.24
C TRP A 193 -8.35 -2.37 -2.39
N ALA A 194 -7.86 -1.30 -3.03
CA ALA A 194 -7.49 -0.08 -2.32
C ALA A 194 -8.69 0.57 -1.62
N ALA A 195 -9.86 0.59 -2.27
CA ALA A 195 -11.11 1.07 -1.66
C ALA A 195 -11.52 0.22 -0.45
N ALA A 196 -11.38 -1.11 -0.53
CA ALA A 196 -11.66 -2.02 0.58
C ALA A 196 -10.74 -1.75 1.79
N VAL A 197 -9.42 -1.56 1.55
CA VAL A 197 -8.46 -1.17 2.59
C VAL A 197 -8.86 0.14 3.26
N LEU A 198 -9.21 1.16 2.47
CA LEU A 198 -9.65 2.46 2.99
C LEU A 198 -10.97 2.36 3.76
N GLY A 199 -11.91 1.53 3.31
CA GLY A 199 -13.19 1.28 4.00
C GLY A 199 -13.02 0.61 5.36
N VAL A 200 -12.12 -0.37 5.46
CA VAL A 200 -11.79 -0.98 6.76
C VAL A 200 -11.10 0.05 7.66
N ALA A 201 -10.21 0.89 7.12
CA ALA A 201 -9.56 1.94 7.89
C ALA A 201 -10.55 3.00 8.42
N ILE A 202 -11.61 3.34 7.66
CA ILE A 202 -12.71 4.19 8.15
C ILE A 202 -13.49 3.50 9.28
N ALA A 203 -13.86 2.23 9.10
CA ALA A 203 -14.60 1.48 10.11
C ALA A 203 -13.83 1.37 11.44
N ARG A 204 -12.50 1.35 11.38
CA ARG A 204 -11.59 1.34 12.53
C ARG A 204 -11.26 2.73 13.08
N GLY A 205 -11.73 3.81 12.44
CA GLY A 205 -11.50 5.19 12.89
C GLY A 205 -10.10 5.72 12.60
N ILE A 206 -9.36 5.09 11.68
CA ILE A 206 -8.03 5.55 11.23
C ILE A 206 -8.18 6.70 10.23
N LEU A 207 -9.21 6.62 9.38
CA LEU A 207 -9.50 7.59 8.32
C LEU A 207 -10.89 8.18 8.46
N GLU A 208 -11.04 9.44 8.05
CA GLU A 208 -12.34 10.08 7.94
C GLU A 208 -12.97 9.81 6.57
N GLU A 209 -14.24 9.41 6.58
CA GLU A 209 -14.99 8.99 5.39
C GLU A 209 -15.01 10.07 4.31
N ASP A 210 -15.32 11.31 4.67
CA ASP A 210 -15.40 12.44 3.72
C ASP A 210 -14.10 12.67 2.95
N LEU A 211 -12.94 12.52 3.61
CA LEU A 211 -11.64 12.70 2.97
C LEU A 211 -11.36 11.57 1.98
N VAL A 212 -11.64 10.33 2.37
CA VAL A 212 -11.48 9.16 1.50
C VAL A 212 -12.40 9.25 0.29
N MET A 213 -13.68 9.57 0.50
CA MET A 213 -14.69 9.64 -0.55
C MET A 213 -14.38 10.72 -1.58
N ARG A 214 -13.95 11.91 -1.13
CA ARG A 214 -13.46 12.96 -2.04
C ARG A 214 -12.26 12.48 -2.84
N THR A 215 -11.25 11.92 -2.18
CA THR A 215 -10.03 11.44 -2.84
C THR A 215 -10.30 10.36 -3.88
N LEU A 216 -11.16 9.38 -3.57
CA LEU A 216 -11.54 8.33 -4.51
C LEU A 216 -12.30 8.88 -5.72
N SER A 217 -13.23 9.82 -5.49
CA SER A 217 -13.99 10.48 -6.55
C SER A 217 -13.07 11.26 -7.50
N GLU A 218 -12.08 11.98 -6.95
CA GLU A 218 -11.09 12.69 -7.75
C GLU A 218 -10.17 11.74 -8.54
N ALA A 219 -9.76 10.62 -7.94
CA ALA A 219 -8.91 9.63 -8.59
C ALA A 219 -9.59 8.88 -9.75
N LEU A 220 -10.93 8.81 -9.74
CA LEU A 220 -11.73 8.16 -10.78
C LEU A 220 -12.03 9.05 -11.99
N LYS A 221 -11.70 10.34 -11.96
CA LYS A 221 -11.92 11.25 -13.09
C LYS A 221 -11.05 10.87 -14.30
N ASP A 222 -11.55 11.15 -15.50
CA ASP A 222 -10.80 11.04 -16.75
C ASP A 222 -9.51 11.85 -16.71
N GLU A 223 -9.59 13.07 -16.19
CA GLU A 223 -8.44 13.96 -15.98
C GLU A 223 -8.28 14.27 -14.49
N PRO A 224 -7.48 13.47 -13.76
CA PRO A 224 -7.31 13.68 -12.33
C PRO A 224 -6.54 14.96 -12.04
N SER A 225 -7.08 15.83 -11.18
CA SER A 225 -6.42 17.06 -10.72
C SER A 225 -5.40 16.83 -9.60
N GLY A 226 -4.89 15.60 -9.49
CA GLY A 226 -3.90 15.24 -8.47
C GLY A 226 -2.59 16.00 -8.68
N LEU A 227 -1.79 16.07 -7.62
CA LEU A 227 -0.45 16.64 -7.73
C LEU A 227 0.40 15.73 -8.63
N SER A 228 1.20 16.33 -9.49
CA SER A 228 2.24 15.58 -10.21
C SER A 228 3.19 14.94 -9.21
N SER A 229 3.53 13.66 -9.39
CA SER A 229 4.52 12.96 -8.56
C SER A 229 5.91 13.61 -8.56
N SER A 230 6.15 14.62 -9.41
CA SER A 230 7.31 15.51 -9.32
C SER A 230 7.47 16.17 -7.95
N ILE A 231 6.43 16.25 -7.11
CA ILE A 231 6.56 16.69 -5.71
C ILE A 231 7.46 15.78 -4.86
N PHE A 232 7.68 14.53 -5.28
CA PHE A 232 8.61 13.60 -4.63
C PHE A 232 10.03 13.71 -5.16
N ARG A 233 10.29 14.53 -6.19
CA ARG A 233 11.66 14.76 -6.62
C ARG A 233 12.37 15.60 -5.54
N PRO A 234 13.59 15.25 -5.13
CA PRO A 234 14.41 16.18 -4.37
C PRO A 234 14.48 17.48 -5.20
N VAL A 235 14.13 18.60 -4.59
CA VAL A 235 14.50 19.90 -5.15
C VAL A 235 16.02 19.86 -5.17
N MET A 236 16.61 19.54 -6.34
CA MET A 236 18.02 19.74 -6.54
C MET A 236 18.20 21.23 -6.33
N LYS A 237 18.68 21.62 -5.14
CA LYS A 237 19.33 22.90 -4.96
C LYS A 237 20.48 22.84 -5.93
N ILE A 238 20.28 23.36 -7.13
CA ILE A 238 21.37 23.80 -7.97
C ILE A 238 22.03 24.87 -7.12
N LEU A 239 23.00 24.47 -6.29
CA LEU A 239 24.02 25.39 -5.85
C LEU A 239 24.68 25.84 -7.15
N THR A 240 24.17 26.93 -7.70
CA THR A 240 24.93 27.71 -8.67
C THR A 240 26.14 28.18 -7.88
N LEU A 241 27.21 27.38 -7.93
CA LEU A 241 28.54 27.80 -7.52
C LEU A 241 28.84 29.04 -8.37
N ARG A 242 28.61 30.23 -7.82
CA ARG A 242 29.29 31.45 -8.23
C ARG A 242 30.76 31.23 -7.90
N ILE A 243 31.46 30.48 -8.75
CA ILE A 243 32.92 30.53 -8.79
C ILE A 243 33.25 31.91 -9.30
N LEU A 244 33.88 32.67 -8.42
CA LEU A 244 34.53 33.94 -8.68
C LEU A 244 35.36 33.83 -9.97
N PHE A 245 35.00 34.59 -10.99
CA PHE A 245 36.00 35.24 -11.83
C PHE A 245 36.15 36.66 -11.31
N SER A 246 36.95 36.78 -10.26
CA SER A 246 37.48 38.04 -9.75
C SER A 246 38.99 37.87 -9.62
N ILE A 247 39.69 37.68 -10.74
CA ILE A 247 41.13 37.98 -10.81
C ILE A 247 41.45 38.39 -12.24
N LEU A 248 41.55 39.70 -12.50
CA LEU A 248 42.80 40.41 -12.76
C LEU A 248 42.47 41.86 -13.20
N PRO A 249 43.36 42.83 -12.89
CA PRO A 249 43.11 44.27 -12.88
C PRO A 249 42.95 44.92 -14.27
#